data_AF-A0A839QDH6-F1
#
_entry.id   AF-A0A839QDH6-F1
#
_cell.length_a   1.000
_cell.length_b   1.000
_cell.length_c   1.000
_cell.angle_alpha   90.00
_cell.angle_beta   90.00
_cell.angle_gamma   90.00
#
_symmetry.space_group_name_H-M   'P 1'
#
loop_
_entity.id
_entity.type
_entity.pdbx_description
1 polymer ?
#
loop_
_entity_poly.entity_id
_entity_poly.type
_entity_poly.pdbx_seq_one_letter_code
_entity_poly.pdbx_strand_id
1 'polypeptide(L)' 'HHRAHHRGLITLTGPAHRLTVTDSDGDPLPPGALARPPTTPPPMVAPYRGPTGERAHWRWYQPFAPPDRE' A
#
# COMPACT_ATOMS: atom_id res chain seq x y z
N HIS A 1 1.82 -5.98 -2.02
CA HIS A 1 0.37 -6.25 -2.12
C HIS A 1 -0.36 -5.16 -2.90
N HIS A 2 -0.54 -3.94 -2.36
CA HIS A 2 -1.37 -2.89 -2.99
C HIS A 2 -0.99 -2.53 -4.43
N ARG A 3 0.32 -2.38 -4.71
CA ARG A 3 0.84 -2.18 -6.08
C ARG A 3 0.55 -3.35 -7.03
N ALA A 4 0.61 -4.59 -6.52
CA ALA A 4 0.37 -5.79 -7.33
C ALA A 4 -1.10 -5.90 -7.74
N HIS A 5 -2.02 -5.54 -6.83
CA HIS A 5 -3.45 -5.48 -7.10
C HIS A 5 -3.79 -4.48 -8.21
N HIS A 6 -3.26 -3.25 -8.14
CA HIS A 6 -3.47 -2.26 -9.22
C HIS A 6 -2.85 -2.64 -10.56
N ARG A 7 -1.85 -3.53 -10.56
CA ARG A 7 -1.24 -4.07 -11.78
C ARG A 7 -1.94 -5.32 -12.32
N GLY A 8 -3.01 -5.79 -11.68
CA GLY A 8 -3.70 -7.02 -12.05
C GLY A 8 -2.90 -8.30 -11.81
N LEU A 9 -1.85 -8.24 -11.00
CA LEU A 9 -1.01 -9.40 -10.68
C LEU A 9 -1.61 -10.28 -9.58
N ILE A 10 -2.59 -9.76 -8.85
CA ILE A 10 -3.34 -10.50 -7.84
C ILE A 10 -4.81 -10.08 -7.88
N THR A 11 -5.70 -11.03 -7.59
CA THR A 11 -7.14 -10.79 -7.42
C THR A 11 -7.53 -11.06 -5.96
N LEU A 12 -8.38 -10.18 -5.41
CA LEU A 12 -8.91 -10.30 -4.05
C LEU A 12 -10.40 -10.61 -4.11
N THR A 13 -10.82 -11.71 -3.48
CA THR A 13 -12.23 -12.12 -3.41
C THR A 13 -12.67 -12.42 -1.98
N GLY A 14 -13.97 -12.34 -1.73
CA GLY A 14 -14.58 -12.62 -0.42
C GLY A 14 -14.60 -11.43 0.55
N PRO A 15 -15.22 -11.61 1.73
CA PRO A 15 -15.29 -10.58 2.76
C PRO A 15 -13.93 -10.41 3.46
N ALA A 16 -13.68 -9.25 4.07
CA ALA A 16 -12.38 -8.90 4.67
C ALA A 16 -11.85 -9.92 5.70
N HIS A 17 -12.75 -10.60 6.44
CA HIS A 17 -12.39 -11.62 7.44
C HIS A 17 -12.12 -13.01 6.83
N ARG A 18 -12.37 -13.19 5.53
CA ARG A 18 -12.20 -14.44 4.78
C ARG A 18 -11.76 -14.13 3.34
N LEU A 19 -10.71 -13.33 3.24
CA LEU A 19 -10.14 -12.90 1.97
C LEU A 19 -9.42 -14.08 1.28
N THR A 20 -9.71 -14.31 0.01
CA THR A 20 -8.92 -15.18 -0.87
C THR A 20 -8.10 -14.30 -1.81
N VAL A 21 -6.81 -14.60 -1.93
CA VAL A 21 -5.90 -13.95 -2.87
C VAL A 21 -5.51 -14.97 -3.92
N THR A 22 -5.69 -14.65 -5.19
CA THR A 22 -5.17 -15.45 -6.31
C THR A 22 -4.15 -14.64 -7.09
N ASP A 23 -3.28 -15.31 -7.84
CA ASP A 23 -2.41 -14.66 -8.84
C ASP A 23 -3.17 -14.31 -10.13
N SER A 24 -2.43 -13.95 -11.18
CA SER A 24 -2.96 -13.62 -12.50
C SER A 24 -3.53 -14.81 -13.26
N ASP A 25 -3.12 -16.03 -12.94
CA ASP A 25 -3.59 -17.26 -13.58
C ASP A 25 -4.81 -17.84 -12.82
N GLY A 26 -5.12 -17.30 -11.65
CA GLY A 26 -6.26 -17.66 -10.82
C GLY A 26 -5.92 -18.64 -9.70
N ASP A 27 -4.63 -18.97 -9.53
CA ASP A 27 -4.18 -19.92 -8.53
C ASP A 27 -4.17 -19.29 -7.13
N PRO A 28 -4.69 -19.98 -6.09
CA PRO A 28 -4.68 -19.46 -4.73
C PRO A 28 -3.27 -19.23 -4.20
N LEU A 29 -2.99 -18.00 -3.77
CA LEU A 29 -1.76 -17.67 -3.08
C LEU A 29 -1.86 -18.09 -1.60
N PRO A 30 -0.89 -18.86 -1.06
CA PRO A 30 -0.94 -19.30 0.31
C PRO A 30 -0.87 -18.10 1.27
N PRO A 31 -1.59 -18.15 2.41
CA PRO A 31 -1.49 -17.12 3.43
C PRO A 31 -0.07 -17.08 3.98
N GLY A 32 0.61 -15.96 3.78
CA GLY A 32 1.96 -15.77 4.30
C GLY A 32 2.73 -14.74 3.51
N ALA A 33 2.88 -13.54 4.07
CA ALA A 33 4.10 -12.81 3.79
C ALA A 33 5.23 -13.64 4.42
N LEU A 34 6.10 -14.23 3.59
CA LEU A 34 7.43 -14.60 4.06
C LEU A 34 8.14 -13.28 4.37
N ALA A 35 7.86 -12.71 5.54
CA ALA A 35 8.66 -11.65 6.11
C ALA A 35 10.05 -12.26 6.28
N ARG A 36 10.90 -12.10 5.26
CA ARG A 36 12.28 -12.55 5.31
C ARG A 36 13.00 -11.50 6.15
N PRO A 37 13.56 -11.87 7.31
CA PRO A 37 14.41 -10.96 8.06
C PRO A 37 15.52 -10.44 7.13
N PRO A 38 15.90 -9.17 7.22
CA PRO A 38 17.05 -8.66 6.50
C PRO A 38 18.27 -9.54 6.84
N THR A 39 18.97 -10.06 5.83
CA THR A 39 20.20 -10.84 6.02
C THR A 39 21.45 -9.97 6.04
N THR A 40 21.31 -8.69 5.73
CA THR A 40 22.40 -7.72 5.68
C THR A 40 22.39 -6.82 6.91
N PRO A 41 23.55 -6.26 7.30
CA PRO A 41 23.62 -5.25 8.35
C PRO A 41 22.65 -4.08 8.09
N PRO A 42 22.15 -3.42 9.15
CA PRO A 42 21.42 -2.17 9.01
C PRO A 42 22.22 -1.14 8.21
N PRO A 43 21.55 -0.26 7.45
CA PRO A 43 22.24 0.81 6.74
C PRO A 43 23.03 1.69 7.72
N MET A 44 24.26 2.06 7.36
CA MET A 44 25.08 3.00 8.13
C MET A 44 24.59 4.44 7.95
N VAL A 45 23.37 4.70 8.43
CA VAL A 45 22.74 6.03 8.42
C VAL A 45 22.52 6.50 9.85
N ALA A 46 22.68 7.81 10.08
CA ALA A 46 22.39 8.40 11.38
C ALA A 46 20.89 8.18 11.74
N PRO A 47 20.55 8.07 13.03
CA PRO A 47 19.16 8.00 13.46
C PRO A 47 18.35 9.16 12.89
N TYR A 48 17.12 8.87 12.47
CA TYR A 48 16.18 9.92 12.11
C TYR A 48 15.98 10.83 13.33
N ARG A 49 16.21 12.14 13.18
CA ARG A 49 16.17 13.11 14.30
C ARG A 49 14.77 13.30 14.91
N GLY A 50 13.76 12.64 14.38
CA GLY A 50 12.36 12.85 14.73
C GLY A 50 11.73 13.96 13.87
N PRO A 51 10.40 14.11 13.94
CA PRO A 51 9.72 15.22 13.28
C PRO A 51 10.18 16.56 13.87
N THR A 52 10.29 17.59 13.05
CA THR A 52 10.69 18.96 13.45
C THR A 52 9.64 19.69 14.30
N GLY A 53 8.53 19.02 14.64
CA GLY A 53 7.36 19.65 15.27
C GLY A 53 6.49 20.44 14.30
N GLU A 54 6.83 20.44 13.00
CA GLU A 54 5.99 21.01 11.95
C GLU A 54 4.60 20.36 11.94
N ARG A 55 3.55 21.20 11.85
CA ARG A 55 2.19 20.72 11.71
C ARG A 55 2.01 20.10 10.33
N ALA A 56 1.60 18.84 10.29
CA ALA A 56 1.18 18.20 9.05
C ALA A 56 0.03 19.01 8.43
N HIS A 57 0.28 19.65 7.28
CA HIS A 57 -0.79 20.17 6.45
C HIS A 57 -1.46 18.98 5.77
N TRP A 58 -2.69 18.68 6.20
CA TRP A 58 -3.51 17.61 5.62
C TRP A 58 -4.24 18.02 4.34
N ARG A 59 -3.85 19.15 3.73
CA ARG A 59 -4.45 19.64 2.48
C ARG A 59 -3.89 18.85 1.29
N TRP A 60 -4.49 17.71 0.99
CA TRP A 60 -4.10 16.85 -0.14
C TRP A 60 -4.99 17.01 -1.38
N TYR A 61 -5.96 17.91 -1.38
CA TYR A 61 -6.87 18.01 -2.52
C TYR A 61 -7.65 19.33 -2.51
N GLN A 62 -7.66 20.03 -3.65
CA GLN A 62 -8.72 20.97 -3.98
C GLN A 62 -9.75 20.20 -4.82
N PRO A 63 -11.00 20.04 -4.34
CA PRO A 63 -12.01 19.33 -5.12
C PRO A 63 -12.28 20.05 -6.44
N PHE A 64 -12.27 19.28 -7.53
CA PHE A 64 -12.71 19.77 -8.83
C PHE A 64 -14.16 20.26 -8.72
N ALA A 65 -14.38 21.54 -9.04
CA ALA A 65 -15.70 22.11 -9.23
C ALA A 65 -16.01 22.12 -10.74
N PRO A 66 -17.02 21.38 -11.21
CA PRO A 66 -17.44 21.48 -12.61
C PRO A 66 -17.97 22.89 -12.90
N PRO A 67 -17.85 23.38 -14.15
CA PRO A 67 -18.44 24.66 -14.55
C PRO A 67 -19.96 24.63 -14.39
N ASP A 68 -20.55 25.79 -14.11
CA ASP A 68 -22.00 25.97 -14.07
C ASP A 68 -22.61 25.61 -15.43
N ARG A 69 -23.74 24.89 -15.42
CA ARG A 69 -24.49 24.62 -16.65
C ARG A 69 -25.38 25.81 -16.95
N GLU A 70 -25.25 26.34 -18.17
CA GLU A 70 -26.21 27.27 -18.78
C GLU A 70 -27.49 26.55 -19.21
#